data_AF-A0A7K2P0I1-F1
#
_entry.id   AF-A0A7K2P0I1-F1
#
_cell.length_a   1.000
_cell.length_b   1.000
_cell.length_c   1.000
_cell.angle_alpha   90.00
_cell.angle_beta   90.00
_cell.angle_gamma   90.00
#
_symmetry.space_group_name_H-M   'P 1'
#
loop_
_entity.id
_entity.type
_entity.pdbx_description
1 polymer ?
#
loop_
_entity_poly.entity_id
_entity_poly.type
_entity_poly.pdbx_seq_one_letter_code
_entity_poly.pdbx_strand_id
1 'polypeptide(L)'
;MRDTTTARRTTAAVWTAGVTAVLAGMPLLARDRLPDRLATHWGLSGESPDGSMPLWAAALVPALIWLVTAAAVTVPLMRAGPPIHPWTTVTLLPLGILLTGAQAAVVRANLDRADWHEARQPTMWVVAILVAAVLAGVAGWLLVSRRRGTSDDTTTSDEAAPALDIPKGRRMVWFSRTANPWLQLLAAAWARRLRPLAVGAHAVAVSQPGRSAAHASGTSDGCSAGV
;
A
#
# COMPACT_ATOMS: atom_id res chain seq x y z
N MET A 1 -30.71 8.04 0.49
CA MET A 1 -29.52 7.43 -0.11
C MET A 1 -28.47 7.30 0.98
N ARG A 2 -28.15 6.07 1.44
CA ARG A 2 -27.03 5.89 2.40
C ARG A 2 -25.72 6.01 1.63
N ASP A 3 -24.79 6.81 2.13
CA ASP A 3 -23.46 6.97 1.53
C ASP A 3 -22.74 5.63 1.45
N THR A 4 -22.61 5.11 0.23
CA THR A 4 -21.90 3.85 -0.06
C THR A 4 -20.43 3.92 0.38
N THR A 5 -19.86 5.13 0.42
CA THR A 5 -18.52 5.42 0.95
C THR A 5 -18.41 5.13 2.44
N THR A 6 -19.40 5.55 3.23
CA THR A 6 -19.44 5.32 4.68
C THR A 6 -19.53 3.82 4.97
N ALA A 7 -20.42 3.11 4.26
CA ALA A 7 -20.57 1.66 4.39
C ALA A 7 -19.27 0.90 4.07
N ARG A 8 -18.51 1.30 3.04
CA ARG A 8 -17.23 0.65 2.70
C ARG A 8 -16.15 0.92 3.75
N ARG A 9 -16.07 2.15 4.27
CA ARG A 9 -15.13 2.51 5.33
C ARG A 9 -15.41 1.75 6.61
N THR A 10 -16.67 1.62 6.99
CA THR A 10 -17.06 0.82 8.17
C THR A 10 -16.71 -0.64 7.98
N THR A 11 -16.97 -1.23 6.81
CA THR A 11 -16.61 -2.63 6.54
C THR A 11 -15.10 -2.86 6.63
N ALA A 12 -14.29 -1.97 6.04
CA ALA A 12 -12.83 -2.07 6.11
C ALA A 12 -12.31 -1.91 7.55
N ALA A 13 -12.88 -0.98 8.32
CA ALA A 13 -12.53 -0.77 9.72
C ALA A 13 -12.91 -1.98 10.59
N VAL A 14 -14.14 -2.51 10.44
CA VAL A 14 -14.61 -3.69 11.16
C VAL A 14 -13.76 -4.91 10.82
N TRP A 15 -13.44 -5.13 9.54
CA TRP A 15 -12.56 -6.22 9.13
C TRP A 15 -11.16 -6.09 9.74
N THR A 16 -10.56 -4.90 9.66
CA THR A 16 -9.21 -4.64 10.19
C THR A 16 -9.18 -4.83 11.71
N ALA A 17 -10.17 -4.30 12.42
CA ALA A 17 -10.32 -4.47 13.87
C ALA A 17 -10.56 -5.94 14.24
N GLY A 18 -11.40 -6.65 13.49
CA GLY A 18 -11.68 -8.07 13.69
C GLY A 18 -10.42 -8.93 13.57
N VAL A 19 -9.65 -8.77 12.49
CA VAL A 19 -8.39 -9.50 12.32
C VAL A 19 -7.39 -9.16 13.43
N THR A 20 -7.28 -7.88 13.81
CA THR A 20 -6.42 -7.44 14.92
C THR A 20 -6.82 -8.13 16.23
N ALA A 21 -8.11 -8.14 16.54
CA ALA A 21 -8.64 -8.77 17.74
C ALA A 21 -8.40 -10.28 17.75
N VAL A 22 -8.52 -10.96 16.62
CA VAL A 22 -8.20 -12.39 16.52
C VAL A 22 -6.71 -12.64 16.74
N LEU A 23 -5.83 -11.88 16.08
CA LEU A 23 -4.37 -12.03 16.19
C LEU A 23 -3.87 -11.84 17.63
N ALA A 24 -4.36 -10.80 18.30
CA ALA A 24 -3.98 -10.51 19.68
C ALA A 24 -4.71 -11.41 20.68
N GLY A 25 -5.98 -11.73 20.43
CA GLY A 25 -6.84 -12.47 21.35
C GLY A 25 -6.53 -13.96 21.42
N MET A 26 -6.16 -14.60 20.30
CA MET A 26 -5.91 -16.06 20.27
C MET A 26 -4.91 -16.53 21.33
N PRO A 27 -3.68 -15.97 21.41
CA PRO A 27 -2.72 -16.39 22.43
C PRO A 27 -3.19 -16.07 23.85
N LEU A 28 -3.89 -14.94 24.04
CA LEU A 28 -4.36 -14.51 25.36
C LEU A 28 -5.49 -15.40 25.89
N LEU A 29 -6.40 -15.85 25.03
CA LEU A 29 -7.48 -16.77 25.38
C LEU A 29 -6.95 -18.18 25.69
N ALA A 30 -5.81 -18.57 25.13
CA ALA A 30 -5.17 -19.86 25.37
C ALA A 30 -4.08 -19.81 26.46
N ARG A 31 -3.88 -18.66 27.12
CA ARG A 31 -2.70 -18.39 27.98
C ARG A 31 -2.46 -19.46 29.07
N ASP A 32 -3.53 -20.01 29.65
CA ASP A 32 -3.41 -20.94 30.79
C ASP A 32 -2.94 -22.33 30.34
N ARG A 33 -2.87 -22.58 29.02
CA ARG A 33 -2.43 -23.82 28.38
C ARG A 33 -1.19 -23.64 27.52
N LEU A 34 -0.60 -22.43 27.54
CA LEU A 34 0.57 -22.10 26.75
C LEU A 34 1.78 -21.91 27.67
N PRO A 35 2.99 -22.29 27.21
CA PRO A 35 4.21 -21.95 27.91
C PRO A 35 4.45 -20.42 27.92
N ASP A 36 5.24 -19.93 28.88
CA ASP A 36 5.59 -18.50 29.01
C ASP A 36 6.21 -17.91 27.74
N ARG A 37 6.96 -18.76 27.01
CA ARG A 37 7.54 -18.48 25.70
C ARG A 37 6.95 -19.43 24.68
N LEU A 38 6.62 -18.89 23.51
CA LEU A 38 6.06 -19.64 22.40
C LEU A 38 7.13 -19.83 21.33
N ALA A 39 7.24 -21.03 20.79
CA ALA A 39 7.96 -21.26 19.55
C ALA A 39 7.26 -20.50 18.42
N THR A 40 7.99 -19.60 17.77
CA THR A 40 7.48 -18.77 16.67
C THR A 40 8.26 -18.96 15.38
N HIS A 41 9.40 -19.63 15.45
CA HIS A 41 10.26 -19.90 14.31
C HIS A 41 10.69 -21.36 14.30
N TRP A 42 10.68 -21.93 13.10
CA TRP A 42 11.17 -23.27 12.80
C TRP A 42 12.06 -23.16 11.57
N GLY A 43 13.21 -23.81 11.59
CA GLY A 43 14.08 -23.91 10.43
C GLY A 43 13.40 -24.63 9.25
N LEU A 44 13.80 -24.31 8.03
CA LEU A 44 13.20 -24.89 6.81
C LEU A 44 13.36 -26.42 6.70
N SER A 45 14.38 -26.98 7.35
CA SER A 45 14.73 -28.41 7.32
C SER A 45 14.55 -29.12 8.68
N GLY A 46 14.10 -28.40 9.71
CA GLY A 46 14.08 -28.91 11.08
C GLY A 46 12.66 -28.94 11.66
N GLU A 47 12.28 -30.06 12.27
CA GLU A 47 11.02 -30.17 13.01
C GLU A 47 11.04 -29.39 14.33
N SER A 48 12.24 -29.14 14.85
CA SER A 48 12.47 -28.47 16.12
C SER A 48 12.50 -26.96 15.95
N PRO A 49 11.93 -26.21 16.91
CA PRO A 49 11.95 -24.76 16.86
C PRO A 49 13.34 -24.24 17.22
N ASP A 50 13.71 -23.13 16.61
CA ASP A 50 15.01 -22.44 16.76
C ASP A 50 14.83 -20.97 17.20
N GLY A 51 13.59 -20.51 17.38
CA GLY A 51 13.29 -19.18 17.88
C GLY A 51 11.97 -19.11 18.64
N SER A 52 11.96 -18.34 19.73
CA SER A 52 10.79 -18.12 20.57
C SER A 52 10.53 -16.64 20.86
N MET A 53 9.28 -16.35 21.22
CA MET A 53 8.85 -15.04 21.71
C MET A 53 8.08 -15.19 23.03
N PRO A 54 8.17 -14.22 23.97
CA PRO A 54 7.27 -14.20 25.12
C PRO A 54 5.82 -14.02 24.65
N LEU A 55 4.86 -14.53 25.43
CA LEU A 55 3.44 -14.55 25.08
C LEU A 55 2.90 -13.18 24.59
N TRP A 56 3.27 -12.10 25.27
CA TRP A 56 2.83 -10.75 24.89
C TRP A 56 3.36 -10.32 23.51
N ALA A 57 4.59 -10.69 23.17
CA ALA A 57 5.19 -10.36 21.87
C ALA A 57 4.55 -11.20 20.77
N ALA A 58 4.31 -12.48 21.04
CA ALA A 58 3.59 -13.36 20.11
C ALA A 58 2.17 -12.85 19.81
N ALA A 59 1.50 -12.20 20.77
CA ALA A 59 0.19 -11.57 20.54
C ALA A 59 0.30 -10.22 19.79
N LEU A 60 1.21 -9.33 20.22
CA LEU A 60 1.24 -7.95 19.73
C LEU A 60 1.96 -7.79 18.38
N VAL A 61 3.04 -8.55 18.12
CA VAL A 61 3.84 -8.37 16.90
C VAL A 61 3.03 -8.67 15.64
N PRO A 62 2.31 -9.80 15.51
CA PRO A 62 1.49 -10.06 14.32
C PRO A 62 0.35 -9.05 14.15
N ALA A 63 -0.28 -8.65 15.26
CA ALA A 63 -1.34 -7.63 15.27
C ALA A 63 -0.81 -6.27 14.79
N LEU A 64 0.39 -5.87 15.21
CA LEU A 64 1.03 -4.63 14.79
C LEU A 64 1.42 -4.67 13.31
N ILE A 65 2.00 -5.78 12.84
CA ILE A 65 2.31 -5.97 11.40
C ILE A 65 1.03 -5.78 10.58
N TRP A 66 -0.06 -6.45 10.97
CA TRP A 66 -1.35 -6.31 10.31
C TRP A 66 -1.84 -4.85 10.29
N LEU A 67 -1.85 -4.18 11.44
CA LEU A 67 -2.32 -2.79 11.54
C LEU A 67 -1.49 -1.84 10.69
N VAL A 68 -0.16 -1.98 10.70
CA VAL A 68 0.74 -1.16 9.89
C VAL A 68 0.50 -1.40 8.41
N THR A 69 0.36 -2.66 7.97
CA THR A 69 0.06 -2.95 6.56
C THR A 69 -1.33 -2.46 6.15
N ALA A 70 -2.35 -2.67 6.99
CA ALA A 70 -3.70 -2.17 6.76
C ALA A 70 -3.72 -0.64 6.64
N ALA A 71 -3.05 0.07 7.54
CA ALA A 71 -2.93 1.52 7.50
C ALA A 71 -2.15 1.99 6.25
N ALA A 72 -1.03 1.33 5.92
CA ALA A 72 -0.23 1.67 4.74
C ALA A 72 -0.99 1.52 3.42
N VAL A 73 -1.89 0.53 3.34
CA VAL A 73 -2.73 0.30 2.15
C VAL A 73 -3.95 1.24 2.13
N THR A 74 -4.57 1.52 3.28
CA THR A 74 -5.85 2.27 3.34
C THR A 74 -5.67 3.79 3.41
N VAL A 75 -4.69 4.30 4.16
CA VAL A 75 -4.51 5.75 4.39
C VAL A 75 -4.24 6.54 3.09
N PRO A 76 -3.36 6.09 2.17
CA PRO A 76 -3.15 6.80 0.91
C PRO A 76 -4.43 6.86 0.06
N LEU A 77 -5.21 5.78 0.05
CA LEU A 77 -6.50 5.71 -0.65
C LEU A 77 -7.54 6.68 -0.06
N MET A 78 -7.50 6.92 1.24
CA MET A 78 -8.40 7.87 1.89
C MET A 78 -8.04 9.34 1.60
N ARG A 79 -6.77 9.63 1.28
CA ARG A 79 -6.27 11.00 1.02
C ARG A 79 -6.40 11.44 -0.44
N ALA A 80 -6.45 10.52 -1.40
CA ALA A 80 -6.35 10.84 -2.83
C ALA A 80 -7.70 11.06 -3.55
N GLY A 81 -8.85 10.96 -2.87
CA GLY A 81 -10.18 10.95 -3.54
C GLY A 81 -10.46 9.60 -4.27
N PRO A 82 -11.64 9.40 -4.90
CA PRO A 82 -11.94 8.13 -5.57
C PRO A 82 -11.11 8.02 -6.88
N PRO A 83 -10.56 6.83 -7.21
CA PRO A 83 -11.20 5.54 -7.06
C PRO A 83 -10.49 4.60 -6.08
N ILE A 84 -11.31 3.86 -5.32
CA ILE A 84 -10.87 2.75 -4.45
C ILE A 84 -10.18 1.72 -5.35
N HIS A 85 -8.85 1.71 -5.31
CA HIS A 85 -8.07 0.83 -6.15
C HIS A 85 -8.36 -0.62 -5.71
N PRO A 86 -8.76 -1.51 -6.62
CA PRO A 86 -9.10 -2.89 -6.27
C PRO A 86 -7.99 -3.69 -5.56
N TRP A 87 -6.77 -3.17 -5.61
CA TRP A 87 -5.59 -3.74 -4.94
C TRP A 87 -5.77 -3.88 -3.43
N THR A 88 -6.55 -3.02 -2.76
CA THR A 88 -6.75 -3.14 -1.31
C THR A 88 -7.37 -4.47 -0.90
N THR A 89 -8.41 -4.92 -1.63
CA THR A 89 -9.05 -6.22 -1.35
C THR A 89 -8.12 -7.38 -1.70
N VAL A 90 -7.40 -7.27 -2.81
CA VAL A 90 -6.47 -8.31 -3.27
C VAL A 90 -5.28 -8.47 -2.35
N THR A 91 -4.86 -7.43 -1.63
CA THR A 91 -3.74 -7.51 -0.69
C THR A 91 -4.17 -7.83 0.74
N LEU A 92 -5.18 -7.14 1.29
CA LEU A 92 -5.52 -7.27 2.71
C LEU A 92 -6.22 -8.59 3.04
N LEU A 93 -7.04 -9.13 2.12
CA LEU A 93 -7.73 -10.39 2.35
C LEU A 93 -6.76 -11.58 2.51
N PRO A 94 -5.87 -11.88 1.53
CA PRO A 94 -4.94 -13.00 1.68
C PRO A 94 -3.94 -12.77 2.80
N LEU A 95 -3.49 -11.53 3.05
CA LEU A 95 -2.60 -11.24 4.15
C LEU A 95 -3.26 -11.48 5.52
N GLY A 96 -4.53 -11.07 5.69
CA GLY A 96 -5.27 -11.32 6.92
C GLY A 96 -5.43 -12.82 7.19
N ILE A 97 -5.72 -13.61 6.15
CA ILE A 97 -5.80 -15.07 6.23
C ILE A 97 -4.45 -15.67 6.60
N LEU A 98 -3.38 -15.25 5.92
CA LEU A 98 -2.02 -15.75 6.16
C LEU A 98 -1.58 -15.50 7.61
N LEU A 99 -1.73 -14.26 8.10
CA LEU A 99 -1.33 -13.89 9.46
C LEU A 99 -2.18 -14.62 10.51
N THR A 100 -3.50 -14.67 10.32
CA THR A 100 -4.40 -15.33 11.28
C THR A 100 -4.16 -16.84 11.30
N GLY A 101 -3.95 -17.45 10.14
CA GLY A 101 -3.61 -18.87 10.02
C GLY A 101 -2.28 -19.18 10.68
N ALA A 102 -1.24 -18.39 10.41
CA ALA A 102 0.08 -18.56 11.03
C ALA A 102 -0.02 -18.45 12.56
N GLN A 103 -0.77 -17.48 13.08
CA GLN A 103 -0.98 -17.32 14.52
C GLN A 103 -1.69 -18.53 15.13
N ALA A 104 -2.73 -19.05 14.47
CA ALA A 104 -3.43 -20.26 14.91
C ALA A 104 -2.49 -21.49 14.90
N ALA A 105 -1.61 -21.58 13.91
CA ALA A 105 -0.60 -22.64 13.81
C ALA A 105 0.39 -22.58 14.99
N VAL A 106 0.88 -21.37 15.32
CA VAL A 106 1.77 -21.13 16.46
C VAL A 106 1.09 -21.53 17.77
N VAL A 107 -0.13 -21.04 18.03
CA VAL A 107 -0.88 -21.40 19.25
C VAL A 107 -1.06 -22.91 19.31
N ARG A 108 -1.53 -23.54 18.23
CA ARG A 108 -1.75 -24.99 18.18
C ARG A 108 -0.46 -25.80 18.43
N ALA A 109 0.67 -25.37 17.89
CA ALA A 109 1.95 -26.07 18.06
C ALA A 109 2.47 -26.04 19.50
N ASN A 110 2.09 -25.02 20.27
CA ASN A 110 2.53 -24.79 21.65
C ASN A 110 1.48 -25.18 22.71
N LEU A 111 0.25 -25.50 22.32
CA LEU A 111 -0.81 -25.89 23.25
C LEU A 111 -0.40 -27.13 24.06
N ASP A 112 -0.60 -27.03 25.38
CA ASP A 112 -0.30 -28.06 26.38
C ASP A 112 1.17 -28.51 26.40
N ARG A 113 2.09 -27.63 26.01
CA ARG A 113 3.53 -27.88 26.12
C ARG A 113 4.11 -27.13 27.30
N ALA A 114 4.98 -27.81 28.04
CA ALA A 114 5.66 -27.21 29.18
C ALA A 114 6.77 -26.26 28.72
N ASP A 115 7.39 -26.56 27.57
CA ASP A 115 8.48 -25.79 26.98
C ASP A 115 8.27 -25.60 25.47
N TRP A 116 8.72 -24.46 24.93
CA TRP A 116 8.65 -24.15 23.51
C TRP A 116 9.49 -25.11 22.65
N HIS A 117 10.56 -25.71 23.17
CA HIS A 117 11.38 -26.68 22.43
C HIS A 117 10.61 -27.94 22.05
N GLU A 118 9.53 -28.26 22.76
CA GLU A 118 8.68 -29.41 22.48
C GLU A 118 7.72 -29.15 21.31
N ALA A 119 7.55 -27.90 20.88
CA ALA A 119 6.63 -27.52 19.83
C ALA A 119 7.11 -28.04 18.46
N ARG A 120 6.27 -28.82 17.79
CA ARG A 120 6.59 -29.39 16.47
C ARG A 120 6.06 -28.50 15.35
N GLN A 121 6.83 -28.40 14.26
CA GLN A 121 6.43 -27.65 13.08
C GLN A 121 5.12 -28.21 12.46
N PRO A 122 4.07 -27.39 12.30
CA PRO A 122 2.80 -27.86 11.76
C PRO A 122 2.78 -27.79 10.22
N THR A 123 3.66 -28.52 9.53
CA THR A 123 3.92 -28.39 8.08
C THR A 123 2.66 -28.47 7.21
N MET A 124 1.83 -29.49 7.40
CA MET A 124 0.58 -29.64 6.62
C MET A 124 -0.39 -28.47 6.84
N TRP A 125 -0.40 -27.89 8.03
CA TRP A 125 -1.22 -26.74 8.35
C TRP A 125 -0.70 -25.48 7.68
N VAL A 126 0.62 -25.26 7.68
CA VAL A 126 1.26 -24.16 6.95
C VAL A 126 0.92 -24.23 5.47
N VAL A 127 1.03 -25.42 4.85
CA VAL A 127 0.63 -25.63 3.44
C VAL A 127 -0.84 -25.28 3.22
N ALA A 128 -1.74 -25.74 4.10
CA ALA A 128 -3.17 -25.43 3.99
C ALA A 128 -3.45 -23.92 4.06
N ILE A 129 -2.77 -23.18 4.96
CA ILE A 129 -2.89 -21.73 5.07
C ILE A 129 -2.40 -21.04 3.80
N LEU A 130 -1.26 -21.46 3.26
CA LEU A 130 -0.71 -20.89 2.03
C LEU A 130 -1.66 -21.10 0.85
N VAL A 131 -2.22 -22.31 0.71
CA VAL A 131 -3.23 -22.61 -0.31
C VAL A 131 -4.47 -21.72 -0.12
N ALA A 132 -4.98 -21.61 1.11
CA ALA A 132 -6.14 -20.76 1.40
C ALA A 132 -5.88 -19.28 1.08
N ALA A 133 -4.70 -18.76 1.42
CA ALA A 133 -4.30 -17.39 1.11
C ALA A 133 -4.22 -17.16 -0.41
N VAL A 134 -3.63 -18.08 -1.16
CA VAL A 134 -3.56 -18.00 -2.63
C VAL A 134 -4.96 -18.01 -3.24
N LEU A 135 -5.83 -18.94 -2.81
CA LEU A 135 -7.21 -19.03 -3.28
C LEU A 135 -7.99 -17.75 -2.99
N ALA A 136 -7.82 -17.16 -1.80
CA ALA A 136 -8.45 -15.90 -1.45
C ALA A 136 -7.94 -14.72 -2.30
N GLY A 137 -6.64 -14.68 -2.59
CA GLY A 137 -6.04 -13.70 -3.50
C GLY A 137 -6.61 -13.81 -4.92
N VAL A 138 -6.69 -15.03 -5.46
CA VAL A 138 -7.28 -15.32 -6.78
C VAL A 138 -8.77 -14.95 -6.81
N ALA A 139 -9.55 -15.33 -5.80
CA ALA A 139 -10.97 -15.00 -5.71
C ALA A 139 -11.19 -13.49 -5.61
N GLY A 140 -10.38 -12.78 -4.81
CA GLY A 140 -10.40 -11.33 -4.70
C GLY A 140 -10.07 -10.66 -6.04
N TRP A 141 -9.06 -11.15 -6.75
CA TRP A 141 -8.69 -10.67 -8.08
C TRP A 141 -9.81 -10.87 -9.10
N LEU A 142 -10.41 -12.06 -9.15
CA LEU A 142 -11.52 -12.38 -10.05
C LEU A 142 -12.77 -11.52 -9.77
N LEU A 143 -13.09 -11.28 -8.50
CA LEU A 143 -14.22 -10.45 -8.11
C LEU A 143 -14.02 -8.99 -8.54
N VAL A 144 -12.79 -8.50 -8.42
CA VAL A 144 -12.37 -7.18 -8.86
C VAL A 144 -12.45 -7.05 -10.39
N SER A 145 -11.89 -8.02 -11.12
CA SER A 145 -11.76 -7.93 -12.58
C SER A 145 -13.12 -7.98 -13.26
N ARG A 146 -14.04 -8.81 -12.75
CA ARG A 146 -15.44 -8.87 -13.21
C ARG A 146 -16.21 -7.55 -13.02
N ARG A 147 -15.96 -6.81 -11.94
CA ARG A 147 -16.61 -5.51 -11.69
C ARG A 147 -16.06 -4.38 -12.58
N ARG A 148 -14.81 -4.51 -13.03
CA ARG A 148 -14.21 -3.51 -13.92
C ARG A 148 -14.72 -3.63 -15.36
N GLY A 149 -14.96 -4.85 -15.84
CA GLY A 149 -15.53 -5.10 -17.17
C GLY A 149 -17.01 -4.71 -17.34
N THR A 150 -17.71 -4.31 -16.27
CA THR A 150 -19.12 -3.89 -16.30
C THR A 150 -19.29 -2.37 -16.17
N SER A 151 -18.22 -1.62 -15.89
CA SER A 151 -18.29 -0.16 -15.67
C SER A 151 -17.93 0.68 -16.90
N ASP A 152 -17.45 0.06 -17.99
CA ASP A 152 -17.13 0.75 -19.25
C ASP A 152 -18.33 0.88 -20.22
N ASP A 153 -19.48 0.26 -19.90
CA ASP A 153 -20.62 0.17 -20.83
C ASP A 153 -21.73 1.21 -20.56
N THR A 154 -21.48 2.19 -19.67
CA THR A 154 -22.49 3.23 -19.32
C THR A 154 -21.99 4.66 -19.43
N THR A 155 -20.89 4.92 -20.13
CA THR A 155 -20.71 6.22 -20.76
C THR A 155 -21.54 6.25 -22.03
N THR A 156 -22.81 6.62 -21.88
CA THR A 156 -23.60 7.18 -22.97
C THR A 156 -22.79 8.36 -23.52
N SER A 157 -22.09 8.15 -24.63
CA SER A 157 -21.29 9.16 -25.35
C SER A 157 -22.15 10.21 -26.05
N ASP A 158 -23.24 10.67 -25.43
CA ASP A 158 -24.25 11.50 -26.11
C ASP A 158 -24.51 12.87 -25.45
N GLU A 159 -23.54 13.37 -24.68
CA GLU A 159 -23.54 14.78 -24.30
C GLU A 159 -22.16 15.40 -24.54
N ALA A 160 -22.03 16.00 -25.73
CA ALA A 160 -21.10 17.07 -26.07
C ALA A 160 -19.76 17.04 -25.29
N ALA A 161 -18.97 15.98 -25.49
CA ALA A 161 -17.58 16.01 -25.06
C ALA A 161 -16.92 17.22 -25.75
N PRO A 162 -16.32 18.17 -25.01
CA PRO A 162 -15.72 19.37 -25.60
C PRO A 162 -14.67 18.96 -26.64
N ALA A 163 -15.01 19.12 -27.92
CA ALA A 163 -14.11 18.86 -29.02
C ALA A 163 -13.05 19.96 -29.00
N LEU A 164 -11.84 19.62 -28.56
CA LEU A 164 -10.70 20.54 -28.58
C LEU A 164 -10.24 20.66 -30.04
N ASP A 165 -10.60 21.76 -30.70
CA ASP A 165 -10.25 21.99 -32.09
C ASP A 165 -8.73 22.25 -32.20
N ILE A 166 -8.01 21.37 -32.89
CA ILE A 166 -6.55 21.44 -33.02
C ILE A 166 -6.24 22.23 -34.30
N PRO A 167 -5.57 23.39 -34.21
CA PRO A 167 -5.23 24.18 -35.38
C PRO A 167 -4.39 23.40 -36.39
N LYS A 168 -4.67 23.56 -37.68
CA LYS A 168 -3.88 22.95 -38.77
C LYS A 168 -2.40 23.31 -38.59
N GLY A 169 -1.54 22.29 -38.50
CA GLY A 169 -0.10 22.43 -38.29
C GLY A 169 0.39 22.25 -36.85
N ARG A 170 -0.51 22.09 -35.86
CA ARG A 170 -0.15 21.72 -34.48
C ARG A 170 -0.32 20.20 -34.29
N ARG A 171 0.61 19.56 -33.57
CA ARG A 171 0.48 18.16 -33.14
C ARG A 171 0.07 18.10 -31.69
N MET A 172 -0.88 17.24 -31.36
CA MET A 172 -1.21 16.92 -29.99
C MET A 172 -0.19 15.91 -29.47
N VAL A 173 0.45 16.22 -28.34
CA VAL A 173 1.34 15.29 -27.64
C VAL A 173 0.73 15.05 -26.28
N TRP A 174 0.43 13.78 -25.98
CA TRP A 174 -0.05 13.38 -24.68
C TRP A 174 1.14 13.18 -23.74
N PHE A 175 1.17 13.98 -22.68
CA PHE A 175 2.10 13.80 -21.57
C PHE A 175 1.35 13.11 -20.43
N SER A 176 1.55 11.81 -20.33
CA SER A 176 1.10 11.03 -19.19
C SER A 176 2.12 11.17 -18.06
N ARG A 177 1.68 11.61 -16.86
CA ARG A 177 2.52 11.58 -15.66
C ARG A 177 2.07 10.44 -14.76
N THR A 178 2.91 9.42 -14.61
CA THR A 178 2.73 8.38 -13.61
C THR A 178 3.56 8.72 -12.38
N ALA A 179 2.91 9.04 -11.27
CA ALA A 179 3.55 9.20 -9.97
C ALA A 179 3.31 7.94 -9.13
N ASN A 180 4.37 7.33 -8.61
CA ASN A 180 4.29 6.21 -7.67
C ASN A 180 4.64 6.71 -6.25
N PRO A 181 3.65 6.90 -5.36
CA PRO A 181 3.87 7.41 -4.01
C PRO A 181 4.84 6.55 -3.20
N TRP A 182 4.89 5.24 -3.47
CA TRP A 182 5.79 4.31 -2.79
C TRP A 182 7.25 4.52 -3.19
N LEU A 183 7.52 4.78 -4.47
CA LEU A 183 8.87 5.14 -4.91
C LEU A 183 9.33 6.46 -4.29
N GLN A 184 8.41 7.41 -4.10
CA GLN A 184 8.71 8.67 -3.42
C GLN A 184 9.00 8.47 -1.93
N LEU A 185 8.22 7.63 -1.24
CA LEU A 185 8.45 7.31 0.17
C LEU A 185 9.73 6.50 0.38
N LEU A 186 10.01 5.53 -0.50
CA LEU A 186 11.27 4.79 -0.49
C LEU A 186 12.42 5.75 -0.75
N ALA A 187 12.36 6.59 -1.78
CA ALA A 187 13.39 7.60 -2.04
C ALA A 187 13.61 8.50 -0.83
N ALA A 188 12.55 8.95 -0.14
CA ALA A 188 12.68 9.74 1.09
C ALA A 188 13.25 8.95 2.28
N ALA A 189 12.94 7.65 2.41
CA ALA A 189 13.51 6.79 3.44
C ALA A 189 15.00 6.51 3.19
N TRP A 190 15.37 6.23 1.93
CA TRP A 190 16.75 6.03 1.50
C TRP A 190 17.56 7.33 1.58
N ALA A 191 17.02 8.47 1.15
CA ALA A 191 17.67 9.78 1.26
C ALA A 191 17.93 10.18 2.72
N ARG A 192 17.07 9.76 3.66
CA ARG A 192 17.30 9.95 5.09
C ARG A 192 18.45 9.08 5.63
N ARG A 193 18.66 7.89 5.06
CA ARG A 193 19.79 7.01 5.42
C ARG A 193 21.11 7.40 4.75
N LEU A 194 21.04 8.07 3.60
CA LEU A 194 22.18 8.55 2.81
C LEU A 194 22.51 10.03 3.07
N ARG A 195 22.27 10.55 4.29
CA ARG A 195 22.96 11.75 4.77
C ARG A 195 24.25 11.33 5.50
N PRO A 196 25.38 11.07 4.82
CA PRO A 196 26.65 11.43 5.42
C PRO A 196 26.70 12.96 5.51
N LEU A 197 27.34 13.47 6.56
CA LEU A 197 27.56 14.89 6.83
C LEU A 197 28.00 15.67 5.58
N ALA A 198 27.07 16.39 4.95
CA ALA A 198 27.39 17.52 4.09
C ALA A 198 27.23 18.81 4.91
N VAL A 199 28.04 18.92 5.96
CA VAL A 199 28.42 20.22 6.51
C VAL A 199 29.83 20.47 6.00
N GLY A 200 29.98 21.45 5.12
CA GLY A 200 31.27 21.97 4.70
C GLY A 200 31.56 21.86 3.21
N ALA A 201 31.00 22.80 2.43
CA ALA A 201 31.78 23.58 1.46
C ALA A 201 30.88 24.69 0.91
N HIS A 202 31.18 25.90 1.37
CA HIS A 202 30.62 27.14 0.86
C HIS A 202 30.95 27.37 -0.61
N ALA A 203 30.00 28.03 -1.28
CA ALA A 203 30.20 29.03 -2.32
C ALA A 203 30.99 28.62 -3.59
N VAL A 204 30.24 28.33 -4.66
CA VAL A 204 30.57 28.88 -5.97
C VAL A 204 29.38 29.71 -6.43
N ALA A 205 29.58 31.02 -6.33
CA ALA A 205 28.72 32.02 -6.92
C ALA A 205 28.71 31.84 -8.45
N VAL A 206 27.58 31.41 -9.01
CA VAL A 206 27.30 31.65 -10.42
C VAL A 206 26.70 33.05 -10.51
N SER A 207 27.55 33.97 -10.94
CA SER A 207 27.18 35.29 -11.41
C SER A 207 26.19 35.18 -12.58
N GLN A 208 24.94 35.62 -12.37
CA GLN A 208 24.17 36.29 -13.41
C GLN A 208 23.86 37.70 -12.92
N PRO A 209 24.18 38.72 -13.72
CA PRO A 209 23.06 39.49 -14.28
C PRO A 209 23.37 40.03 -15.69
N GLY A 210 22.80 39.39 -16.71
CA GLY A 210 22.51 40.07 -17.98
C GLY A 210 21.22 40.87 -17.82
N ARG A 211 21.34 42.10 -17.28
CA ARG A 211 20.22 43.03 -17.19
C ARG A 211 19.89 43.60 -18.57
N SER A 212 18.62 43.46 -18.92
CA SER A 212 17.94 44.17 -20.00
C SER A 212 18.11 45.69 -19.88
N ALA A 213 18.38 46.35 -21.00
CA ALA A 213 17.97 47.73 -21.20
C ALA A 213 17.13 47.77 -22.47
N ALA A 214 15.82 47.92 -22.27
CA ALA A 214 14.89 48.37 -23.29
C ALA A 214 15.13 49.85 -23.56
N HIS A 215 15.02 50.28 -24.82
CA HIS A 215 14.55 51.63 -25.11
C HIS A 215 13.52 51.57 -26.24
N ALA A 216 12.29 51.89 -25.88
CA ALA A 216 11.17 52.15 -26.77
C ALA A 216 11.14 53.64 -27.16
N SER A 217 10.78 53.88 -28.42
CA SER A 217 10.15 55.09 -29.00
C SER A 217 10.19 54.87 -30.52
N GLY A 218 9.13 54.85 -31.32
CA GLY A 218 7.88 55.60 -31.28
C GLY A 218 7.74 56.33 -32.63
N THR A 219 6.51 56.38 -33.19
CA THR A 219 6.00 57.27 -34.27
C THR A 219 6.60 57.11 -35.68
N SER A 220 5.87 56.58 -36.69
CA SER A 220 4.72 57.09 -37.46
C SER A 220 5.12 57.82 -38.74
N ASP A 221 4.25 57.69 -39.76
CA ASP A 221 4.23 58.36 -41.07
C ASP A 221 5.06 57.67 -42.17
N GLY A 222 4.60 57.45 -43.40
CA GLY A 222 3.38 57.90 -44.07
C GLY A 222 3.45 57.43 -45.53
N CYS A 223 2.29 57.17 -46.11
CA CYS A 223 2.07 56.81 -47.51
C CYS A 223 2.10 58.08 -48.39
N SER A 224 2.83 58.11 -49.52
CA SER A 224 2.43 58.87 -50.74
C SER A 224 3.42 58.72 -51.93
N ALA A 225 2.91 58.12 -53.02
CA ALA A 225 2.93 58.47 -54.45
C ALA A 225 4.13 59.10 -55.21
N GLY A 226 4.27 58.64 -56.48
CA GLY A 226 4.74 59.36 -57.68
C GLY A 226 6.25 59.26 -57.94
N VAL A 227 6.77 58.91 -59.13
CA VAL A 227 6.34 59.03 -60.54
C VAL A 227 6.93 57.87 -61.33
#